data_AF-A0A3G8YJZ6-F1
#
_entry.id   AF-A0A3G8YJZ6-F1
#
_cell.length_a   1.000
_cell.length_b   1.000
_cell.length_c   1.000
_cell.angle_alpha   90.00
_cell.angle_beta   90.00
_cell.angle_gamma   90.00
#
_symmetry.space_group_name_H-M   'P 1'
#
loop_
_entity.id
_entity.type
_entity.pdbx_description
1 polymer ?
#
loop_
_entity_poly.entity_id
_entity_poly.type
_entity_poly.pdbx_seq_one_letter_code
_entity_poly.pdbx_strand_id
1 'polypeptide(L)'
;MTFNFAAAIAQRPSDTELPFALGRFSYRDNPEQRGAVIPDPAWASTHLVEVDLTQFAGFPPTGGKPAKHLWMHKQVAPVFIATMQEAVRRGLLSKLREYNGCYVPRHMGWTPGRPLSVHSWGAAIDFDANTNGYGVPLARMQIDQGLVRCMEECGWTWGGRWTGPYADGMHFQWSDPLPGTAVQPWQDAMARTAVPLKPVPVQPLRRQVKLSGKVVTGRFVVQSKTFATTIAVQADGSVWMRPATLAEQQGTVAPGSPVTGNSGRVTLQDQAGDWTPFAGRAVYRGLLLNLDAQTADLSITPA
;
A
#
# COMPACT_ATOMS: atom_id res chain seq x y z
N MET A 1 1.52 23.42 2.99
CA MET A 1 1.27 22.71 4.25
C MET A 1 2.49 21.88 4.59
N THR A 2 2.97 21.99 5.82
CA THR A 2 4.13 21.28 6.36
C THR A 2 3.75 19.84 6.70
N PHE A 3 4.58 18.84 6.40
CA PHE A 3 4.32 17.49 6.90
C PHE A 3 4.37 17.47 8.45
N ASN A 4 3.35 16.88 9.08
CA ASN A 4 3.25 16.84 10.54
C ASN A 4 3.70 15.46 11.05
N PHE A 5 4.99 15.34 11.39
CA PHE A 5 5.53 14.10 11.96
C PHE A 5 4.85 13.71 13.27
N ALA A 6 4.48 14.66 14.12
CA ALA A 6 3.81 14.37 15.38
C ALA A 6 2.47 13.66 15.16
N ALA A 7 1.66 14.16 14.22
CA ALA A 7 0.39 13.53 13.87
C ALA A 7 0.58 12.17 13.21
N ALA A 8 1.56 12.02 12.32
CA ALA A 8 1.84 10.76 11.66
C ALA A 8 2.32 9.69 12.67
N ILE A 9 3.26 10.04 13.55
CA ILE A 9 3.79 9.16 14.58
C ILE A 9 2.69 8.77 15.58
N ALA A 10 1.83 9.72 15.98
CA ALA A 10 0.69 9.42 16.85
C ALA A 10 -0.34 8.46 16.22
N GLN A 11 -0.37 8.34 14.89
CA GLN A 11 -1.23 7.43 14.13
C GLN A 11 -0.49 6.16 13.67
N ARG A 12 0.80 6.01 13.99
CA ARG A 12 1.59 4.84 13.62
C ARG A 12 1.03 3.61 14.36
N PRO A 13 0.70 2.51 13.65
CA PRO A 13 0.15 1.33 14.30
C PRO A 13 1.24 0.50 14.97
N SER A 14 0.87 -0.31 15.96
CA SER A 14 1.70 -1.44 16.37
C SER A 14 1.79 -2.49 15.25
N ASP A 15 2.81 -3.36 15.28
CA ASP A 15 2.97 -4.43 14.28
C ASP A 15 1.74 -5.37 14.23
N THR A 16 1.13 -5.61 15.41
CA THR A 16 -0.10 -6.41 15.55
C THR A 16 -1.34 -5.72 14.99
N GLU A 17 -1.41 -4.40 15.04
CA GLU A 17 -2.55 -3.63 14.54
C GLU A 17 -2.39 -3.21 13.08
N LEU A 18 -1.18 -3.28 12.54
CA LEU A 18 -0.84 -2.88 11.17
C LEU A 18 -1.78 -3.47 10.11
N PRO A 19 -2.16 -4.77 10.15
CA PRO A 19 -3.11 -5.31 9.20
C PRO A 19 -4.49 -4.64 9.28
N PHE A 20 -4.94 -4.20 10.46
CA PHE A 20 -6.21 -3.52 10.62
C PHE A 20 -6.12 -2.06 10.19
N ALA A 21 -5.07 -1.36 10.62
CA ALA A 21 -4.85 0.06 10.32
C ALA A 21 -4.68 0.33 8.82
N LEU A 22 -3.98 -0.57 8.11
CA LEU A 22 -3.72 -0.46 6.68
C LEU A 22 -4.77 -1.17 5.81
N GLY A 23 -5.86 -1.64 6.43
CA GLY A 23 -6.90 -2.43 5.78
C GLY A 23 -6.44 -3.85 5.51
N ARG A 24 -7.07 -4.83 6.18
CA ARG A 24 -6.73 -6.24 5.99
C ARG A 24 -7.15 -6.67 4.59
N PHE A 25 -6.34 -7.49 3.93
CA PHE A 25 -6.69 -8.08 2.64
C PHE A 25 -6.70 -9.60 2.67
N SER A 26 -7.55 -10.17 1.81
CA SER A 26 -7.49 -11.57 1.45
C SER A 26 -6.36 -11.81 0.45
N TYR A 27 -5.73 -12.97 0.50
CA TYR A 27 -4.66 -13.35 -0.42
C TYR A 27 -4.71 -14.86 -0.69
N ARG A 28 -4.00 -15.28 -1.73
CA ARG A 28 -3.62 -16.69 -1.94
C ARG A 28 -2.11 -16.80 -2.04
N ASP A 29 -1.56 -17.96 -1.72
CA ASP A 29 -0.15 -18.25 -2.01
C ASP A 29 0.12 -18.16 -3.52
N ASN A 30 1.29 -17.62 -3.88
CA ASN A 30 1.74 -17.61 -5.26
C ASN A 30 2.29 -19.00 -5.61
N PRO A 31 1.70 -19.71 -6.60
CA PRO A 31 2.18 -21.04 -6.98
C PRO A 31 3.57 -21.03 -7.64
N GLU A 32 4.01 -19.88 -8.16
CA GLU A 32 5.27 -19.74 -8.91
C GLU A 32 6.46 -19.35 -8.02
N GLN A 33 6.19 -18.86 -6.80
CA GLN A 33 7.24 -18.40 -5.89
C GLN A 33 6.88 -18.74 -4.45
N ARG A 34 7.60 -19.71 -3.88
CA ARG A 34 7.39 -20.16 -2.49
C ARG A 34 7.44 -19.00 -1.51
N GLY A 35 6.37 -18.86 -0.73
CA GLY A 35 6.26 -17.84 0.32
C GLY A 35 5.85 -16.46 -0.20
N ALA A 36 5.80 -16.23 -1.51
CA ALA A 36 5.14 -15.06 -2.06
C ALA A 36 3.62 -15.23 -1.99
N VAL A 37 2.89 -14.13 -1.87
CA VAL A 37 1.42 -14.15 -1.93
C VAL A 37 0.93 -13.25 -3.05
N ILE A 38 -0.29 -13.51 -3.49
CA ILE A 38 -1.01 -12.67 -4.44
C ILE A 38 -2.15 -12.01 -3.63
N PRO A 39 -1.97 -10.75 -3.20
CA PRO A 39 -3.01 -9.99 -2.52
C PRO A 39 -4.23 -9.80 -3.40
N ASP A 40 -5.38 -9.54 -2.77
CA ASP A 40 -6.56 -9.03 -3.46
C ASP A 40 -6.16 -7.81 -4.33
N PRO A 41 -6.28 -7.88 -5.67
CA PRO A 41 -5.92 -6.77 -6.54
C PRO A 41 -6.77 -5.52 -6.28
N ALA A 42 -8.01 -5.68 -5.77
CA ALA A 42 -8.82 -4.55 -5.34
C ALA A 42 -8.13 -3.80 -4.19
N TRP A 43 -7.69 -4.53 -3.15
CA TRP A 43 -6.94 -3.96 -2.04
C TRP A 43 -5.68 -3.24 -2.53
N ALA A 44 -4.83 -3.92 -3.32
CA ALA A 44 -3.57 -3.36 -3.81
C ALA A 44 -3.81 -2.05 -4.56
N SER A 45 -4.84 -2.02 -5.42
CA SER A 45 -5.20 -0.78 -6.10
C SER A 45 -5.62 0.31 -5.12
N THR A 46 -6.50 0.04 -4.13
CA THR A 46 -7.00 1.03 -3.13
C THR A 46 -5.99 1.61 -2.18
N HIS A 47 -5.00 0.80 -1.83
CA HIS A 47 -4.16 1.05 -0.69
C HIS A 47 -2.75 1.42 -1.12
N LEU A 48 -2.32 1.04 -2.33
CA LEU A 48 -1.01 1.41 -2.84
C LEU A 48 -1.05 2.64 -3.73
N VAL A 49 0.00 3.41 -3.61
CA VAL A 49 0.26 4.60 -4.41
C VAL A 49 1.69 4.54 -4.91
N GLU A 50 1.91 5.10 -6.10
CA GLU A 50 3.24 5.20 -6.67
C GLU A 50 3.95 6.41 -6.06
N VAL A 51 5.17 6.20 -5.57
CA VAL A 51 6.07 7.27 -5.15
C VAL A 51 7.16 7.42 -6.21
N ASP A 52 7.21 8.58 -6.85
CA ASP A 52 8.29 8.95 -7.77
C ASP A 52 9.60 9.12 -6.97
N LEU A 53 10.57 8.26 -7.20
CA LEU A 53 11.86 8.30 -6.49
C LEU A 53 12.84 9.30 -7.09
N THR A 54 12.60 9.76 -8.33
CA THR A 54 13.47 10.73 -9.01
C THR A 54 13.44 12.11 -8.34
N GLN A 55 12.43 12.37 -7.51
CA GLN A 55 12.33 13.58 -6.70
C GLN A 55 13.35 13.63 -5.54
N PHE A 56 14.00 12.51 -5.20
CA PHE A 56 14.97 12.41 -4.11
C PHE A 56 16.40 12.33 -4.64
N ALA A 57 17.13 13.44 -4.57
CA ALA A 57 18.52 13.50 -5.01
C ALA A 57 19.39 12.47 -4.24
N GLY A 58 20.10 11.62 -5.00
CA GLY A 58 20.98 10.60 -4.42
C GLY A 58 20.27 9.34 -3.92
N PHE A 59 18.98 9.14 -4.24
CA PHE A 59 18.30 7.87 -3.93
C PHE A 59 19.04 6.68 -4.56
N PRO A 60 19.29 5.58 -3.81
CA PRO A 60 20.12 4.49 -4.29
C PRO A 60 19.49 3.72 -5.46
N PRO A 61 20.30 3.14 -6.35
CA PRO A 61 19.83 2.29 -7.44
C PRO A 61 19.25 0.96 -6.90
N THR A 62 18.64 0.18 -7.79
CA THR A 62 18.22 -1.20 -7.54
C THR A 62 18.81 -2.10 -8.63
N GLY A 63 19.57 -3.13 -8.27
CA GLY A 63 20.26 -4.00 -9.24
C GLY A 63 21.17 -3.24 -10.21
N GLY A 64 21.83 -2.18 -9.73
CA GLY A 64 22.69 -1.31 -10.53
C GLY A 64 21.96 -0.36 -11.49
N LYS A 65 20.62 -0.32 -11.48
CA LYS A 65 19.81 0.58 -12.32
C LYS A 65 19.13 1.65 -11.47
N PRO A 66 18.90 2.87 -11.99
CA PRO A 66 18.17 3.90 -11.25
C PRO A 66 16.78 3.41 -10.83
N ALA A 67 16.49 3.48 -9.53
CA ALA A 67 15.14 3.24 -9.01
C ALA A 67 14.28 4.49 -9.32
N LYS A 68 13.24 4.32 -10.13
CA LYS A 68 12.39 5.44 -10.58
C LYS A 68 11.12 5.60 -9.77
N HIS A 69 10.56 4.50 -9.30
CA HIS A 69 9.35 4.49 -8.51
C HIS A 69 9.33 3.32 -7.54
N LEU A 70 8.49 3.43 -6.51
CA LEU A 70 8.08 2.30 -5.68
C LEU A 70 6.58 2.38 -5.39
N TRP A 71 6.00 1.24 -4.99
CA TRP A 71 4.64 1.16 -4.50
C TRP A 71 4.67 1.13 -2.97
N MET A 72 3.90 2.01 -2.35
CA MET A 72 3.79 2.11 -0.90
C MET A 72 2.33 2.31 -0.49
N HIS A 73 1.99 1.96 0.74
CA HIS A 73 0.66 2.24 1.28
C HIS A 73 0.38 3.76 1.30
N LYS A 74 -0.81 4.18 0.88
CA LYS A 74 -1.22 5.59 0.79
C LYS A 74 -1.15 6.36 2.11
N GLN A 75 -1.30 5.66 3.25
CA GLN A 75 -1.16 6.26 4.58
C GLN A 75 0.32 6.37 5.00
N VAL A 76 1.21 5.55 4.45
CA VAL A 76 2.65 5.52 4.79
C VAL A 76 3.48 6.39 3.83
N ALA A 77 3.07 6.49 2.56
CA ALA A 77 3.75 7.27 1.54
C ALA A 77 4.05 8.73 1.97
N PRO A 78 3.12 9.47 2.62
CA PRO A 78 3.40 10.83 3.07
C PRO A 78 4.58 10.93 4.05
N VAL A 79 4.66 10.03 5.05
CA VAL A 79 5.77 10.05 6.00
C VAL A 79 7.06 9.59 5.37
N PHE A 80 7.01 8.59 4.48
CA PHE A 80 8.19 8.18 3.71
C PHE A 80 8.77 9.32 2.89
N ILE A 81 7.93 10.03 2.13
CA ILE A 81 8.37 11.17 1.31
C ILE A 81 9.02 12.23 2.20
N ALA A 82 8.40 12.55 3.34
CA ALA A 82 8.95 13.49 4.31
C ALA A 82 10.29 13.03 4.88
N THR A 83 10.43 11.75 5.24
CA THR A 83 11.67 11.15 5.71
C THR A 83 12.77 11.19 4.65
N MET A 84 12.45 10.90 3.39
CA MET A 84 13.42 10.97 2.28
C MET A 84 13.87 12.40 2.01
N GLN A 85 12.98 13.39 2.08
CA GLN A 85 13.36 14.80 1.99
C GLN A 85 14.32 15.21 3.11
N GLU A 86 14.08 14.72 4.33
CA GLU A 86 14.99 14.96 5.47
C GLU A 86 16.35 14.28 5.26
N ALA A 87 16.37 13.05 4.74
CA ALA A 87 17.60 12.35 4.39
C ALA A 87 18.37 13.07 3.25
N VAL A 88 17.68 13.62 2.25
CA VAL A 88 18.29 14.48 1.21
C VAL A 88 18.90 15.73 1.84
N ARG A 89 18.14 16.41 2.71
CA ARG A 89 18.61 17.63 3.41
C ARG A 89 19.88 17.37 4.22
N ARG A 90 20.04 16.16 4.76
CA ARG A 90 21.22 15.71 5.53
C ARG A 90 22.31 15.07 4.67
N GLY A 91 22.12 14.93 3.36
CA GLY A 91 23.10 14.27 2.46
C GLY A 91 23.28 12.77 2.72
N LEU A 92 22.26 12.10 3.25
CA LEU A 92 22.32 10.70 3.69
C LEU A 92 21.99 9.70 2.59
N LEU A 93 21.14 10.07 1.61
CA LEU A 93 20.74 9.12 0.56
C LEU A 93 21.92 8.64 -0.28
N SER A 94 22.89 9.51 -0.58
CA SER A 94 24.11 9.15 -1.31
C SER A 94 25.05 8.20 -0.54
N LYS A 95 24.74 7.86 0.71
CA LYS A 95 25.49 6.88 1.51
C LYS A 95 24.98 5.45 1.31
N LEU A 96 23.77 5.30 0.76
CA LEU A 96 23.19 4.02 0.42
C LEU A 96 23.76 3.52 -0.91
N ARG A 97 23.94 2.21 -1.00
CA ARG A 97 24.41 1.51 -2.20
C ARG A 97 23.25 0.96 -3.01
N GLU A 98 22.22 0.46 -2.35
CA GLU A 98 21.11 -0.20 -3.01
C GLU A 98 19.76 -0.02 -2.29
N TYR A 99 18.69 0.14 -3.07
CA TYR A 99 17.31 -0.05 -2.66
C TYR A 99 16.86 -1.47 -3.04
N ASN A 100 16.34 -2.21 -2.06
CA ASN A 100 16.07 -3.64 -2.18
C ASN A 100 14.57 -4.01 -2.09
N GLY A 101 13.67 -3.02 -2.03
CA GLY A 101 12.23 -3.24 -2.17
C GLY A 101 11.40 -2.54 -1.10
N CYS A 102 10.12 -2.30 -1.41
CA CYS A 102 9.15 -1.70 -0.50
C CYS A 102 7.88 -2.58 -0.43
N TYR A 103 7.08 -2.61 -1.49
CA TYR A 103 5.95 -3.53 -1.60
C TYR A 103 6.39 -4.89 -2.16
N VAL A 104 6.52 -5.88 -1.27
CA VAL A 104 6.87 -7.27 -1.62
C VAL A 104 5.89 -8.19 -0.87
N PRO A 105 4.76 -8.58 -1.49
CA PRO A 105 3.78 -9.46 -0.87
C PRO A 105 4.32 -10.86 -0.61
N ARG A 106 4.60 -11.16 0.67
CA ARG A 106 5.18 -12.43 1.10
C ARG A 106 4.90 -12.75 2.55
N HIS A 107 4.94 -14.04 2.86
CA HIS A 107 5.10 -14.52 4.22
C HIS A 107 6.47 -14.11 4.80
N MET A 108 6.53 -13.90 6.12
CA MET A 108 7.78 -13.60 6.83
C MET A 108 8.84 -14.66 6.53
N GLY A 109 10.04 -14.21 6.14
CA GLY A 109 11.15 -15.07 5.77
C GLY A 109 10.88 -15.99 4.57
N TRP A 110 9.91 -15.68 3.72
CA TRP A 110 9.51 -16.51 2.56
C TRP A 110 9.03 -17.93 2.95
N THR A 111 8.48 -18.08 4.16
CA THR A 111 8.00 -19.38 4.67
C THR A 111 6.46 -19.40 4.70
N PRO A 112 5.81 -20.19 3.82
CA PRO A 112 4.35 -20.32 3.79
C PRO A 112 3.76 -20.66 5.16
N GLY A 113 2.59 -20.10 5.47
CA GLY A 113 1.90 -20.32 6.75
C GLY A 113 2.38 -19.46 7.92
N ARG A 114 3.52 -18.76 7.81
CA ARG A 114 3.88 -17.70 8.78
C ARG A 114 2.97 -16.46 8.61
N PRO A 115 2.93 -15.51 9.54
CA PRO A 115 2.33 -14.21 9.27
C PRO A 115 2.95 -13.54 8.04
N LEU A 116 2.20 -12.65 7.38
CA LEU A 116 2.72 -11.84 6.28
C LEU A 116 3.79 -10.86 6.79
N SER A 117 4.81 -10.59 5.97
CA SER A 117 5.85 -9.58 6.23
C SER A 117 5.34 -8.17 5.97
N VAL A 118 5.76 -7.16 6.76
CA VAL A 118 5.29 -5.76 6.64
C VAL A 118 5.42 -5.18 5.22
N HIS A 119 6.35 -5.70 4.40
CA HIS A 119 6.42 -5.41 2.98
C HIS A 119 5.12 -5.72 2.20
N SER A 120 4.34 -6.70 2.64
CA SER A 120 3.07 -7.09 2.02
C SER A 120 1.99 -6.03 2.14
N TRP A 121 2.18 -5.05 3.02
CA TRP A 121 1.27 -3.91 3.16
C TRP A 121 1.83 -2.65 2.50
N GLY A 122 3.05 -2.68 1.93
CA GLY A 122 3.71 -1.47 1.44
C GLY A 122 4.04 -0.50 2.58
N ALA A 123 4.44 -1.04 3.74
CA ALA A 123 4.74 -0.27 4.94
C ALA A 123 6.17 -0.51 5.46
N ALA A 124 7.03 -1.13 4.64
CA ALA A 124 8.43 -1.36 4.93
C ALA A 124 9.30 -1.02 3.72
N ILE A 125 10.59 -0.82 3.95
CA ILE A 125 11.58 -0.57 2.91
C ILE A 125 12.93 -1.18 3.29
N ASP A 126 13.59 -1.81 2.32
CA ASP A 126 14.91 -2.41 2.47
C ASP A 126 16.00 -1.61 1.74
N PHE A 127 17.13 -1.43 2.40
CA PHE A 127 18.35 -0.84 1.83
C PHE A 127 19.60 -1.67 2.13
N ASP A 128 20.55 -1.67 1.20
CA ASP A 128 21.86 -2.34 1.32
C ASP A 128 21.77 -3.81 1.79
N ALA A 129 20.80 -4.57 1.27
CA ALA A 129 20.49 -5.94 1.68
C ALA A 129 21.70 -6.89 1.64
N ASN A 130 22.59 -6.72 0.66
CA ASN A 130 23.77 -7.57 0.49
C ASN A 130 24.70 -7.59 1.73
N THR A 131 24.77 -6.49 2.47
CA THR A 131 25.65 -6.37 3.66
C THR A 131 24.88 -6.32 4.97
N ASN A 132 23.55 -6.18 4.92
CA ASN A 132 22.71 -5.91 6.10
C ASN A 132 21.49 -6.83 6.22
N GLY A 133 21.40 -7.87 5.39
CA GLY A 133 20.23 -8.74 5.37
C GLY A 133 19.97 -9.48 6.69
N TYR A 134 18.78 -10.06 6.75
CA TYR A 134 18.30 -10.85 7.86
C TYR A 134 19.34 -11.85 8.42
N GLY A 135 19.54 -11.83 9.73
CA GLY A 135 20.47 -12.67 10.46
C GLY A 135 21.91 -12.14 10.51
N VAL A 136 22.23 -11.04 9.84
CA VAL A 136 23.53 -10.37 9.98
C VAL A 136 23.60 -9.72 11.37
N PRO A 137 24.61 -10.03 12.22
CA PRO A 137 24.72 -9.40 13.53
C PRO A 137 24.95 -7.89 13.45
N LEU A 138 24.42 -7.12 14.40
CA LEU A 138 24.53 -5.65 14.44
C LEU A 138 25.98 -5.15 14.25
N ALA A 139 26.96 -5.79 14.90
CA ALA A 139 28.38 -5.44 14.81
C ALA A 139 28.99 -5.60 13.40
N ARG A 140 28.29 -6.27 12.48
CA ARG A 140 28.73 -6.49 11.09
C ARG A 140 27.89 -5.73 10.07
N MET A 141 26.82 -5.06 10.48
CA MET A 141 25.99 -4.26 9.58
C MET A 141 26.78 -3.06 9.07
N GLN A 142 26.71 -2.79 7.77
CA GLN A 142 27.41 -1.72 7.07
C GLN A 142 26.49 -0.58 6.63
N ILE A 143 25.21 -0.64 7.00
CA ILE A 143 24.25 0.43 6.72
C ILE A 143 24.67 1.72 7.45
N ASP A 144 24.55 2.85 6.74
CA ASP A 144 24.94 4.15 7.28
C ASP A 144 24.13 4.50 8.54
N GLN A 145 24.82 4.70 9.65
CA GLN A 145 24.17 4.95 10.95
C GLN A 145 23.52 6.35 11.02
N GLY A 146 23.95 7.30 10.18
CA GLY A 146 23.30 8.60 10.04
C GLY A 146 21.92 8.46 9.41
N LEU A 147 21.80 7.62 8.39
CA LEU A 147 20.51 7.26 7.80
C LEU A 147 19.61 6.53 8.81
N VAL A 148 20.13 5.51 9.50
CA VAL A 148 19.37 4.77 10.53
C VAL A 148 18.78 5.74 11.54
N ARG A 149 19.61 6.63 12.09
CA ARG A 149 19.17 7.66 13.01
C ARG A 149 18.12 8.59 12.41
N CYS A 150 18.30 9.04 11.16
CA CYS A 150 17.32 9.89 10.47
C CYS A 150 15.95 9.20 10.33
N MET A 151 15.94 7.91 10.00
CA MET A 151 14.73 7.09 9.89
C MET A 151 14.04 6.95 11.26
N GLU A 152 14.79 6.58 12.31
CA GLU A 152 14.30 6.46 13.70
C GLU A 152 13.76 7.80 14.24
N GLU A 153 14.44 8.92 13.99
CA GLU A 153 13.96 10.26 14.37
C GLU A 153 12.64 10.62 13.66
N CYS A 154 12.45 10.18 12.42
CA CYS A 154 11.20 10.36 11.65
C CYS A 154 10.09 9.38 12.03
N GLY A 155 10.37 8.42 12.91
CA GLY A 155 9.40 7.44 13.40
C GLY A 155 9.37 6.11 12.66
N TRP A 156 10.40 5.76 11.90
CA TRP A 156 10.53 4.40 11.40
C TRP A 156 11.15 3.49 12.47
N THR A 157 10.72 2.24 12.53
CA THR A 157 11.38 1.20 13.32
C THR A 157 12.44 0.54 12.43
N TRP A 158 13.66 0.40 12.95
CA TRP A 158 14.76 -0.27 12.25
C TRP A 158 14.96 -1.70 12.75
N GLY A 159 14.96 -2.66 11.82
CA GLY A 159 15.10 -4.09 12.10
C GLY A 159 16.47 -4.50 12.65
N GLY A 160 17.49 -3.65 12.48
CA GLY A 160 18.82 -3.90 13.05
C GLY A 160 18.85 -3.89 14.58
N ARG A 161 17.79 -3.41 15.23
CA ARG A 161 17.60 -3.44 16.69
C ARG A 161 17.01 -4.76 17.20
N TRP A 162 16.54 -5.65 16.32
CA TRP A 162 15.99 -6.95 16.71
C TRP A 162 17.08 -7.91 17.19
N THR A 163 16.71 -8.88 18.03
CA THR A 163 17.68 -9.70 18.77
C THR A 163 18.01 -11.02 18.07
N GLY A 164 19.25 -11.47 18.26
CA GLY A 164 19.70 -12.80 17.84
C GLY A 164 19.55 -13.04 16.33
N PRO A 165 19.03 -14.20 15.89
CA PRO A 165 18.93 -14.55 14.48
C PRO A 165 17.85 -13.75 13.72
N TYR A 166 17.12 -12.88 14.41
CA TYR A 166 16.07 -12.04 13.84
C TYR A 166 16.54 -10.65 13.48
N ALA A 167 17.79 -10.26 13.77
CA ALA A 167 18.33 -8.96 13.41
C ALA A 167 18.25 -8.73 11.88
N ASP A 168 17.71 -7.59 11.45
CA ASP A 168 17.49 -7.30 10.03
C ASP A 168 17.90 -5.87 9.69
N GLY A 169 19.17 -5.68 9.39
CA GLY A 169 19.79 -4.36 9.24
C GLY A 169 19.37 -3.59 7.98
N MET A 170 18.84 -4.28 6.98
CA MET A 170 18.33 -3.64 5.76
C MET A 170 16.93 -3.05 5.97
N HIS A 171 16.17 -3.58 6.92
CA HIS A 171 14.73 -3.42 7.03
C HIS A 171 14.33 -2.23 7.89
N PHE A 172 13.47 -1.37 7.34
CA PHE A 172 12.77 -0.31 8.08
C PHE A 172 11.26 -0.48 7.90
N GLN A 173 10.49 -0.34 8.98
CA GLN A 173 9.03 -0.41 8.91
C GLN A 173 8.32 0.73 9.60
N TRP A 174 7.15 1.07 9.08
CA TRP A 174 6.22 2.02 9.68
C TRP A 174 5.29 1.31 10.67
N SER A 175 5.84 1.00 11.84
CA SER A 175 5.11 0.51 12.99
C SER A 175 5.80 0.96 14.27
N ASP A 176 5.14 0.81 15.42
CA ASP A 176 5.82 0.93 16.69
C ASP A 176 6.97 -0.07 16.83
N PRO A 177 8.03 0.27 17.58
CA PRO A 177 9.08 -0.67 17.92
C PRO A 177 8.52 -1.93 18.56
N LEU A 178 8.99 -3.10 18.12
CA LEU A 178 8.52 -4.38 18.65
C LEU A 178 8.82 -4.48 20.16
N PRO A 179 7.93 -5.08 20.96
CA PRO A 179 8.19 -5.31 22.38
C PRO A 179 9.55 -5.97 22.63
N GLY A 180 10.32 -5.43 23.58
CA GLY A 180 11.67 -5.91 23.90
C GLY A 180 12.78 -5.44 22.96
N THR A 181 12.47 -4.63 21.94
CA THR A 181 13.47 -3.96 21.10
C THR A 181 14.06 -2.76 21.84
N ALA A 182 15.38 -2.58 21.77
CA ALA A 182 16.03 -1.40 22.33
C ALA A 182 15.64 -0.14 21.54
N VAL A 183 14.87 0.76 22.18
CA VAL A 183 14.45 2.05 21.61
C VAL A 183 15.46 3.13 21.97
N GLN A 184 15.98 3.82 20.96
CA GLN A 184 16.97 4.88 21.18
C GLN A 184 16.31 6.18 21.66
N PRO A 185 17.01 7.04 22.42
CA PRO A 185 16.44 8.30 22.93
C PRO A 185 15.97 9.29 21.85
N TRP A 186 16.48 9.15 20.63
CA TRP A 186 16.11 9.98 19.48
C TRP A 186 14.95 9.41 18.66
N GLN A 187 14.44 8.21 18.99
CA GLN A 187 13.23 7.69 18.37
C GLN A 187 12.13 8.76 18.44
N ASP A 188 11.46 8.98 17.30
CA ASP A 188 10.35 9.91 17.16
C ASP A 188 10.71 11.39 17.42
N ALA A 189 12.00 11.77 17.39
CA ALA A 189 12.42 13.14 17.66
C ALA A 189 11.80 14.19 16.74
N MET A 190 11.45 13.83 15.50
CA MET A 190 10.77 14.73 14.56
C MET A 190 9.33 15.05 14.98
N ALA A 191 8.70 14.27 15.87
CA ALA A 191 7.43 14.66 16.49
C ALA A 191 7.57 15.93 17.34
N ARG A 192 8.80 16.25 17.79
CA ARG A 192 9.10 17.41 18.63
C ARG A 192 9.61 18.61 17.83
N THR A 193 9.79 18.48 16.52
CA THR A 193 10.33 19.55 15.66
C THR A 193 9.27 20.03 14.67
N ALA A 194 9.10 21.34 14.58
CA ALA A 194 8.25 21.96 13.57
C ALA A 194 9.08 22.28 12.32
N VAL A 195 9.47 21.26 11.52
CA VAL A 195 10.18 21.51 10.24
C VAL A 195 9.18 21.49 9.08
N PRO A 196 9.01 22.62 8.36
CA PRO A 196 8.20 22.68 7.16
C PRO A 196 8.72 21.80 6.02
N LEU A 197 8.03 20.70 5.70
CA LEU A 197 8.24 19.94 4.46
C LEU A 197 7.14 20.22 3.44
N LYS A 198 7.49 20.29 2.15
CA LYS A 198 6.52 20.59 1.09
C LYS A 198 5.47 19.46 1.01
N PRO A 199 4.16 19.75 0.85
CA PRO A 199 3.19 18.73 0.54
C PRO A 199 3.54 18.13 -0.82
N VAL A 200 3.64 16.80 -0.88
CA VAL A 200 3.88 16.11 -2.14
C VAL A 200 2.58 15.42 -2.57
N PRO A 201 2.10 15.67 -3.79
CA PRO A 201 0.92 15.01 -4.31
C PRO A 201 1.18 13.51 -4.45
N VAL A 202 0.32 12.71 -3.83
CA VAL A 202 0.28 11.28 -4.03
C VAL A 202 -0.49 11.00 -5.33
N GLN A 203 0.12 10.32 -6.30
CA GLN A 203 -0.59 9.93 -7.52
C GLN A 203 -1.41 8.65 -7.24
N PRO A 204 -2.74 8.69 -7.36
CA PRO A 204 -3.55 7.48 -7.26
C PRO A 204 -3.26 6.56 -8.45
N LEU A 205 -3.29 5.26 -8.20
CA LEU A 205 -3.12 4.22 -9.23
C LEU A 205 -4.21 4.40 -10.31
N ARG A 206 -3.81 4.77 -11.54
CA ARG A 206 -4.74 4.95 -12.67
C ARG A 206 -5.21 3.58 -13.16
N ARG A 207 -6.50 3.26 -13.04
CA ARG A 207 -7.11 2.06 -13.64
C ARG A 207 -8.11 2.43 -14.73
N GLN A 208 -8.22 1.61 -15.78
CA GLN A 208 -9.29 1.73 -16.76
C GLN A 208 -10.44 0.78 -16.42
N VAL A 209 -11.67 1.27 -16.50
CA VAL A 209 -12.87 0.42 -16.43
C VAL A 209 -13.39 0.25 -17.85
N LYS A 210 -13.52 -0.99 -18.30
CA LYS A 210 -13.96 -1.35 -19.66
C LYS A 210 -15.31 -2.05 -19.59
N LEU A 211 -16.35 -1.43 -20.17
CA LEU A 211 -17.65 -2.06 -20.39
C LEU A 211 -17.72 -2.56 -21.82
N SER A 212 -17.86 -3.87 -22.01
CA SER A 212 -17.85 -4.51 -23.34
C SER A 212 -16.67 -4.05 -24.21
N GLY A 213 -15.48 -3.93 -23.60
CA GLY A 213 -14.24 -3.53 -24.28
C GLY A 213 -14.03 -2.02 -24.43
N LYS A 214 -14.98 -1.16 -24.07
CA LYS A 214 -14.85 0.31 -24.16
C LYS A 214 -14.53 0.91 -22.80
N VAL A 215 -13.53 1.80 -22.74
CA VAL A 215 -13.21 2.56 -21.52
C VAL A 215 -14.38 3.47 -21.17
N VAL A 216 -14.83 3.43 -19.91
CA VAL A 216 -15.97 4.19 -19.40
C VAL A 216 -15.65 4.89 -18.08
N THR A 217 -16.26 6.06 -17.87
CA THR A 217 -16.18 6.86 -16.64
C THR A 217 -17.55 7.47 -16.32
N GLY A 218 -18.04 7.38 -15.07
CA GLY A 218 -19.37 7.87 -14.68
C GLY A 218 -20.37 6.76 -14.32
N ARG A 219 -21.67 7.06 -14.35
CA ARG A 219 -22.75 6.12 -14.01
C ARG A 219 -23.42 5.56 -15.26
N PHE A 220 -23.66 4.25 -15.28
CA PHE A 220 -24.26 3.53 -16.41
C PHE A 220 -25.22 2.45 -15.90
N VAL A 221 -26.24 2.11 -16.68
CA VAL A 221 -27.13 0.98 -16.41
C VAL A 221 -26.89 -0.08 -17.48
N VAL A 222 -26.59 -1.30 -17.06
CA VAL A 222 -26.50 -2.46 -17.95
C VAL A 222 -27.78 -3.26 -17.82
N GLN A 223 -28.47 -3.45 -18.94
CA GLN A 223 -29.74 -4.18 -19.01
C GLN A 223 -29.58 -5.44 -19.85
N SER A 224 -30.26 -6.50 -19.42
CA SER A 224 -30.52 -7.71 -20.21
C SER A 224 -32.03 -7.97 -20.22
N LYS A 225 -32.45 -9.06 -20.90
CA LYS A 225 -33.85 -9.50 -20.87
C LYS A 225 -34.34 -9.92 -19.46
N THR A 226 -33.42 -10.23 -18.54
CA THR A 226 -33.74 -10.86 -17.24
C THR A 226 -33.21 -10.08 -16.04
N PHE A 227 -32.40 -9.04 -16.24
CA PHE A 227 -31.88 -8.21 -15.14
C PHE A 227 -31.51 -6.79 -15.59
N ALA A 228 -31.42 -5.89 -14.61
CA ALA A 228 -30.80 -4.57 -14.76
C ALA A 228 -29.89 -4.27 -13.57
N THR A 229 -28.69 -3.76 -13.87
CA THR A 229 -27.64 -3.45 -12.89
C THR A 229 -27.11 -2.04 -13.13
N THR A 230 -27.12 -1.22 -12.08
CA THR A 230 -26.48 0.11 -12.09
C THR A 230 -25.00 -0.04 -11.74
N ILE A 231 -24.13 0.58 -12.55
CA ILE A 231 -22.68 0.61 -12.37
C ILE A 231 -22.23 2.07 -12.22
N ALA A 232 -21.53 2.41 -11.15
CA ALA A 232 -20.96 3.74 -10.95
C ALA A 232 -19.44 3.68 -10.84
N VAL A 233 -18.74 4.44 -11.70
CA VAL A 233 -17.27 4.58 -11.69
C VAL A 233 -16.90 5.97 -11.18
N GLN A 234 -16.17 6.03 -10.07
CA GLN A 234 -15.73 7.27 -9.42
C GLN A 234 -14.38 7.75 -9.96
N ALA A 235 -14.05 9.02 -9.68
CA ALA A 235 -12.80 9.65 -10.11
C ALA A 235 -11.54 9.03 -9.48
N ASP A 236 -11.67 8.44 -8.29
CA ASP A 236 -10.60 7.67 -7.61
C ASP A 236 -10.45 6.24 -8.14
N GLY A 237 -11.20 5.92 -9.20
CA GLY A 237 -11.26 4.63 -9.85
C GLY A 237 -12.34 3.71 -9.29
N SER A 238 -12.87 3.89 -8.08
CA SER A 238 -13.81 2.94 -7.43
C SER A 238 -15.06 2.63 -8.27
N VAL A 239 -15.51 1.37 -8.25
CA VAL A 239 -16.65 0.86 -9.04
C VAL A 239 -17.69 0.27 -8.09
N TRP A 240 -18.93 0.68 -8.27
CA TRP A 240 -20.06 0.25 -7.46
C TRP A 240 -21.11 -0.41 -8.34
N MET A 241 -21.63 -1.57 -7.93
CA MET A 241 -22.62 -2.32 -8.70
C MET A 241 -23.79 -2.72 -7.81
N ARG A 242 -25.03 -2.42 -8.24
CA ARG A 242 -26.26 -2.77 -7.50
C ARG A 242 -27.44 -3.12 -8.40
N PRO A 243 -28.44 -3.89 -7.91
CA PRO A 243 -29.72 -4.11 -8.59
C PRO A 243 -30.45 -2.79 -8.91
N ALA A 244 -31.02 -2.67 -10.12
CA ALA A 244 -31.75 -1.46 -10.50
C ALA A 244 -33.13 -1.28 -9.81
N THR A 245 -33.67 -2.31 -9.16
CA THR A 245 -35.05 -2.28 -8.61
C THR A 245 -35.12 -2.77 -7.16
N LEU A 246 -35.34 -1.83 -6.23
CA LEU A 246 -36.35 -1.93 -5.16
C LEU A 246 -36.60 -0.59 -4.43
N ALA A 247 -35.75 0.43 -4.58
CA ALA A 247 -36.01 1.79 -4.05
C ALA A 247 -35.57 2.94 -4.99
N GLU A 248 -35.05 2.64 -6.18
CA GLU A 248 -34.40 3.63 -7.06
C GLU A 248 -35.31 4.33 -8.07
N GLN A 249 -36.62 4.02 -8.12
CA GLN A 249 -37.54 4.73 -9.01
C GLN A 249 -37.84 6.18 -8.58
N GLN A 250 -37.43 6.63 -7.38
CA GLN A 250 -37.79 7.97 -6.91
C GLN A 250 -36.65 8.82 -6.32
N GLY A 251 -35.39 8.40 -6.45
CA GLY A 251 -34.26 9.16 -5.91
C GLY A 251 -33.14 9.33 -6.91
N THR A 252 -33.10 10.46 -7.60
CA THR A 252 -31.85 10.96 -8.20
C THR A 252 -30.82 11.12 -7.07
N VAL A 253 -29.88 10.17 -6.97
CA VAL A 253 -28.68 10.39 -6.17
C VAL A 253 -27.85 11.43 -6.92
N ALA A 254 -27.82 12.66 -6.41
CA ALA A 254 -27.11 13.76 -7.04
C ALA A 254 -25.63 13.37 -7.35
N PRO A 255 -25.04 13.91 -8.42
CA PRO A 255 -23.60 13.84 -8.61
C PRO A 255 -22.90 14.34 -7.34
N GLY A 256 -22.07 13.50 -6.71
CA GLY A 256 -21.32 13.87 -5.50
C GLY A 256 -21.94 13.48 -4.15
N SER A 257 -23.11 12.84 -4.08
CA SER A 257 -23.60 12.30 -2.80
C SER A 257 -22.78 11.06 -2.36
N PRO A 258 -22.23 11.02 -1.13
CA PRO A 258 -21.51 9.86 -0.62
C PRO A 258 -22.47 8.69 -0.40
N VAL A 259 -22.10 7.52 -0.93
CA VAL A 259 -22.75 6.24 -0.56
C VAL A 259 -22.08 5.77 0.73
N THR A 260 -22.81 5.73 1.84
CA THR A 260 -22.26 5.31 3.14
C THR A 260 -22.34 3.77 3.28
N GLY A 261 -21.20 3.08 3.18
CA GLY A 261 -21.03 1.62 3.32
C GLY A 261 -19.78 1.10 2.59
N ASN A 262 -19.12 0.05 3.11
CA ASN A 262 -17.73 -0.34 2.77
C ASN A 262 -17.41 -0.52 1.27
N SER A 263 -16.35 0.14 0.79
CA SER A 263 -15.69 -0.15 -0.49
C SER A 263 -14.19 -0.39 -0.32
N GLY A 264 -13.70 -1.38 -1.05
CA GLY A 264 -12.28 -1.55 -1.36
C GLY A 264 -11.96 -1.47 -2.85
N ARG A 265 -12.86 -0.89 -3.66
CA ARG A 265 -12.82 -0.57 -5.13
C ARG A 265 -13.72 -1.34 -6.08
N VAL A 266 -14.12 -2.58 -5.83
CA VAL A 266 -15.32 -3.13 -6.48
C VAL A 266 -16.05 -3.97 -5.46
N THR A 267 -17.22 -3.49 -5.05
CA THR A 267 -18.07 -4.21 -4.10
C THR A 267 -19.39 -4.55 -4.78
N LEU A 268 -19.80 -5.78 -4.58
CA LEU A 268 -21.08 -6.31 -5.06
C LEU A 268 -22.05 -6.22 -3.89
N GLN A 269 -23.15 -5.50 -4.07
CA GLN A 269 -24.27 -5.59 -3.13
C GLN A 269 -25.19 -6.72 -3.60
N ASP A 270 -25.35 -7.74 -2.78
CA ASP A 270 -26.30 -8.81 -3.10
C ASP A 270 -27.76 -8.41 -2.81
N GLN A 271 -28.70 -9.33 -3.01
CA GLN A 271 -30.13 -9.08 -2.78
C GLN A 271 -30.50 -8.95 -1.29
N ALA A 272 -29.64 -9.40 -0.38
CA ALA A 272 -29.80 -9.24 1.06
C ALA A 272 -29.29 -7.86 1.54
N GLY A 273 -28.62 -7.12 0.66
CA GLY A 273 -28.06 -5.79 0.95
C GLY A 273 -26.61 -5.85 1.45
N ASP A 274 -26.00 -7.03 1.46
CA ASP A 274 -24.65 -7.27 1.97
C ASP A 274 -23.59 -6.95 0.90
N TRP A 275 -22.53 -6.25 1.32
CA TRP A 275 -21.45 -5.79 0.44
C TRP A 275 -20.26 -6.74 0.50
N THR A 276 -19.89 -7.31 -0.66
CA THR A 276 -18.76 -8.25 -0.77
C THR A 276 -17.67 -7.74 -1.72
N PRO A 277 -16.40 -7.62 -1.29
CA PRO A 277 -15.27 -7.32 -2.17
C PRO A 277 -14.92 -8.54 -3.04
N PHE A 278 -14.45 -8.32 -4.28
CA PHE A 278 -13.99 -9.41 -5.14
C PHE A 278 -12.64 -9.17 -5.81
N ALA A 279 -11.89 -10.25 -5.99
CA ALA A 279 -10.61 -10.33 -6.67
C ALA A 279 -10.70 -11.26 -7.89
N GLY A 280 -10.12 -10.85 -9.02
CA GLY A 280 -10.04 -11.72 -10.20
C GLY A 280 -11.36 -11.83 -10.98
N ARG A 281 -11.88 -13.04 -11.15
CA ARG A 281 -13.10 -13.29 -11.92
C ARG A 281 -14.31 -13.54 -11.04
N ALA A 282 -15.42 -12.87 -11.34
CA ALA A 282 -16.69 -13.07 -10.67
C ALA A 282 -17.84 -13.05 -11.68
N VAL A 283 -18.92 -13.75 -11.38
CA VAL A 283 -20.19 -13.58 -12.10
C VAL A 283 -21.17 -12.89 -11.17
N TYR A 284 -21.68 -11.73 -11.57
CA TYR A 284 -22.68 -10.98 -10.82
C TYR A 284 -23.88 -10.67 -11.70
N ARG A 285 -25.03 -11.31 -11.40
CA ARG A 285 -26.30 -11.14 -12.12
C ARG A 285 -26.13 -11.19 -13.64
N GLY A 286 -25.45 -12.21 -14.16
CA GLY A 286 -25.24 -12.38 -15.61
C GLY A 286 -24.22 -11.43 -16.22
N LEU A 287 -23.41 -10.74 -15.41
CA LEU A 287 -22.21 -10.04 -15.85
C LEU A 287 -20.98 -10.82 -15.42
N LEU A 288 -20.08 -11.08 -16.38
CA LEU A 288 -18.74 -11.53 -16.11
C LEU A 288 -17.87 -10.31 -15.78
N LEU A 289 -17.30 -10.35 -14.60
CA LEU A 289 -16.36 -9.36 -14.09
C LEU A 289 -14.97 -9.98 -14.10
N ASN A 290 -14.01 -9.28 -14.70
CA ASN A 290 -12.62 -9.72 -14.76
C ASN A 290 -11.71 -8.57 -14.37
N LEU A 291 -11.13 -8.66 -13.17
CA LEU A 291 -10.10 -7.75 -12.67
C LEU A 291 -8.74 -8.30 -13.06
N ASP A 292 -8.05 -7.57 -13.94
CA ASP A 292 -6.71 -7.91 -14.38
C ASP A 292 -5.71 -7.68 -13.24
N ALA A 293 -5.00 -8.74 -12.84
CA ALA A 293 -4.11 -8.70 -11.68
C ALA A 293 -2.80 -7.92 -11.93
N GLN A 294 -2.44 -7.64 -13.19
CA GLN A 294 -1.22 -6.93 -13.55
C GLN A 294 -1.47 -5.43 -13.76
N THR A 295 -2.58 -5.10 -14.42
CA THR A 295 -2.93 -3.73 -14.82
C THR A 295 -3.95 -3.07 -13.88
N ALA A 296 -4.61 -3.87 -13.02
CA ALA A 296 -5.75 -3.45 -12.20
C ALA A 296 -6.97 -2.95 -13.02
N ASP A 297 -6.99 -3.20 -14.33
CA ASP A 297 -8.12 -2.89 -15.20
C ASP A 297 -9.31 -3.82 -14.90
N LEU A 298 -10.51 -3.24 -14.87
CA LEU A 298 -11.75 -3.99 -14.70
C LEU A 298 -12.47 -4.14 -16.05
N SER A 299 -12.67 -5.37 -16.50
CA SER A 299 -13.53 -5.69 -17.64
C SER A 299 -14.89 -6.19 -17.16
N ILE A 300 -15.95 -5.64 -17.73
CA ILE A 300 -17.34 -6.00 -17.45
C ILE A 300 -17.98 -6.39 -18.78
N THR A 301 -18.41 -7.65 -18.91
CA THR A 301 -19.13 -8.15 -20.09
C THR A 301 -20.38 -8.90 -19.65
N PRO A 302 -21.43 -8.99 -20.49
CA PRO A 302 -22.44 -10.03 -20.30
C PRO A 302 -21.76 -11.40 -20.21
N ALA A 303 -22.21 -12.23 -19.26
CA ALA A 303 -21.79 -13.62 -19.10
C ALA A 303 -22.45 -14.53 -20.14
#